data_AF-A0AAV2JJL3-F1
#
_entry.id   AF-A0AAV2JJL3-F1
#
_cell.length_a   1.000
_cell.length_b   1.000
_cell.length_c   1.000
_cell.angle_alpha   90.00
_cell.angle_beta   90.00
_cell.angle_gamma   90.00
#
_symmetry.space_group_name_H-M   'P 1'
#
loop_
_entity.id
_entity.type
_entity.pdbx_description
1 polymer ?
#
loop_
_entity_poly.entity_id
_entity_poly.type
_entity_poly.pdbx_seq_one_letter_code
_entity_poly.pdbx_strand_id
1 'polypeptide(L)'
;MQLLRTTTLWLLLLLIGCSSADPDPDLGPRVVRSSVCQEHTNLHNRMDTVEKTVEDTLQHLEGNLEDLLDTIQDPRWSPLVDSPAQKTLDVLEDPPYRPQE
;
A
#
# COMPACT_ATOMS: atom_id res chain seq x y z
N MET A 1 -1.30 -19.35 8.97
CA MET A 1 0.04 -19.96 9.21
C MET A 1 0.74 -20.44 7.95
N GLN A 2 0.05 -21.00 6.93
CA GLN A 2 0.73 -21.52 5.73
C GLN A 2 1.34 -20.45 4.80
N LEU A 3 0.68 -19.30 4.62
CA LEU A 3 1.22 -18.18 3.83
C LEU A 3 2.52 -17.60 4.43
N LEU A 4 2.62 -17.52 5.76
CA LEU A 4 3.82 -17.02 6.44
C LEU A 4 5.02 -17.97 6.27
N ARG A 5 4.75 -19.26 6.05
CA ARG A 5 5.78 -20.29 5.84
C ARG A 5 6.32 -20.28 4.42
N THR A 6 5.46 -19.97 3.43
CA THR A 6 5.89 -19.87 2.03
C THR A 6 6.70 -18.60 1.80
N THR A 7 6.31 -17.47 2.41
CA THR A 7 7.05 -16.21 2.29
C THR A 7 8.43 -16.30 2.94
N THR A 8 8.56 -16.95 4.09
CA THR A 8 9.86 -17.13 4.77
C THR A 8 10.77 -18.08 4.01
N LEU A 9 10.24 -19.17 3.43
CA LEU A 9 11.02 -20.05 2.54
C LEU A 9 11.50 -19.33 1.29
N TRP A 10 10.65 -18.48 0.70
CA TRP A 10 11.02 -17.65 -0.44
C TRP A 10 12.11 -16.64 -0.09
N LEU A 11 11.97 -15.96 1.05
CA LEU A 11 12.97 -15.01 1.55
C LEU A 11 14.30 -15.70 1.86
N LEU A 12 14.28 -16.89 2.46
CA LEU A 12 15.47 -17.70 2.72
C LEU A 12 16.17 -18.12 1.42
N LEU A 13 15.41 -18.59 0.41
CA LEU A 13 15.97 -18.91 -0.91
C LEU A 13 16.63 -17.70 -1.58
N LEU A 14 16.03 -16.53 -1.44
CA LEU A 14 16.54 -15.28 -2.00
C LEU A 14 17.84 -14.82 -1.31
N LEU A 15 17.93 -15.00 0.02
CA LEU A 15 19.13 -14.69 0.80
C LEU A 15 20.28 -15.70 0.56
N ILE A 16 19.96 -16.98 0.38
CA ILE A 16 20.96 -18.04 0.11
C ILE A 16 21.60 -17.83 -1.27
N GLY A 17 20.81 -17.44 -2.28
CA GLY A 17 21.32 -17.12 -3.62
C GLY A 17 22.31 -15.95 -3.68
N CYS A 18 22.36 -15.10 -2.64
CA CYS A 18 23.31 -13.99 -2.54
C CYS A 18 24.68 -14.39 -1.96
N SER A 19 24.83 -15.58 -1.36
CA SER A 19 26.04 -15.95 -0.59
C SER A 19 26.96 -16.98 -1.26
N SER A 20 26.62 -17.51 -2.43
CA SER A 20 27.46 -18.48 -3.16
C SER A 20 27.93 -17.92 -4.50
N ALA A 21 28.72 -16.86 -4.45
CA ALA A 21 29.60 -16.50 -5.57
C ALA A 21 30.92 -17.24 -5.37
N ASP A 22 30.99 -18.49 -5.83
CA ASP A 22 32.27 -19.17 -6.06
C ASP A 22 32.93 -18.48 -7.26
N PRO A 23 34.06 -17.79 -7.09
CA PRO A 23 34.67 -17.08 -8.21
C PRO A 23 35.39 -18.09 -9.10
N ASP A 24 34.78 -18.36 -10.26
CA ASP A 24 35.44 -18.95 -11.41
C ASP A 24 36.78 -18.21 -11.67
N PRO A 25 37.93 -18.91 -11.67
CA PRO A 25 39.23 -18.25 -11.63
C PRO A 25 39.67 -17.62 -12.97
N ASP A 26 38.87 -17.69 -14.04
CA ASP A 26 39.33 -17.34 -15.40
C ASP A 26 38.85 -15.98 -15.93
N LEU A 27 37.95 -15.28 -15.22
CA LEU A 27 37.49 -13.94 -15.61
C LEU A 27 38.15 -12.85 -14.76
N GLY A 28 39.00 -12.05 -15.41
CA GLY A 28 39.82 -11.00 -14.80
C GLY A 28 39.07 -10.16 -13.74
N PRO A 29 39.66 -9.93 -12.54
CA PRO A 29 38.99 -9.35 -11.36
C PRO A 29 38.31 -7.98 -11.54
N ARG A 30 38.65 -7.24 -12.61
CA ARG A 30 38.12 -5.89 -12.86
C ARG A 30 36.80 -5.87 -13.62
N VAL A 31 36.55 -6.82 -14.52
CA VAL A 31 35.33 -6.82 -15.34
C VAL A 31 34.12 -7.26 -14.51
N VAL A 32 34.28 -8.30 -13.71
CA VAL A 32 33.25 -8.82 -12.80
C VAL A 32 32.92 -7.82 -11.68
N ARG A 33 33.94 -7.12 -11.14
CA ARG A 33 33.70 -6.08 -10.12
C ARG A 33 32.96 -4.87 -10.69
N SER A 34 33.17 -4.54 -11.96
CA SER A 34 32.46 -3.44 -12.62
C SER A 34 30.98 -3.76 -12.86
N SER A 35 30.62 -5.01 -13.18
CA SER A 35 29.22 -5.39 -13.37
C SER A 35 28.44 -5.37 -12.05
N VAL A 36 29.02 -5.87 -10.96
CA VAL A 36 28.38 -5.84 -9.64
C VAL A 36 28.16 -4.40 -9.14
N CYS A 37 29.14 -3.50 -9.32
CA CYS A 37 28.95 -2.08 -8.97
C CYS A 37 27.87 -1.41 -9.83
N GLN A 38 27.76 -1.78 -11.11
CA GLN A 38 26.75 -1.25 -12.02
C GLN A 38 25.34 -1.79 -11.70
N GLU A 39 25.23 -3.07 -11.34
CA GLU A 39 24.00 -3.68 -10.87
C GLU A 39 23.52 -3.06 -9.56
N HIS A 40 24.43 -2.81 -8.60
CA HIS A 40 24.11 -2.13 -7.35
C HIS A 40 23.60 -0.70 -7.58
N THR A 41 24.22 0.02 -8.53
CA THR A 41 23.77 1.37 -8.91
C THR A 41 22.41 1.32 -9.60
N ASN A 42 22.16 0.33 -10.45
CA ASN A 42 20.85 0.14 -11.10
C ASN A 42 19.75 -0.17 -10.08
N LEU A 43 20.05 -1.02 -9.10
CA LEU A 43 19.11 -1.33 -8.02
C LEU A 43 18.77 -0.07 -7.20
N HIS A 44 19.77 0.73 -6.82
CA HIS A 44 19.53 1.99 -6.11
C HIS A 44 18.67 2.94 -6.94
N ASN A 45 18.98 3.16 -8.22
CA ASN A 45 18.17 4.03 -9.09
C ASN A 45 16.70 3.57 -9.18
N ARG A 46 16.46 2.25 -9.20
CA ARG A 46 15.10 1.69 -9.21
C ARG A 46 14.40 1.91 -7.87
N MET A 47 15.13 1.78 -6.77
CA MET A 47 14.61 2.04 -5.43
C MET A 47 14.26 3.52 -5.27
N ASP A 48 15.11 4.44 -5.72
CA ASP A 48 14.85 5.89 -5.71
C ASP A 48 13.61 6.25 -6.54
N THR A 49 13.43 5.58 -7.69
CA THR A 49 12.23 5.75 -8.50
C THR A 49 10.97 5.28 -7.76
N VAL A 50 11.06 4.15 -7.05
CA VAL A 50 9.93 3.63 -6.24
C VAL A 50 9.64 4.56 -5.07
N GLU A 51 10.65 5.01 -4.33
CA GLU A 51 10.51 5.97 -3.23
C GLU A 51 9.82 7.24 -3.72
N LYS A 52 10.30 7.81 -4.83
CA LYS A 52 9.68 8.98 -5.42
C LYS A 52 8.24 8.74 -5.87
N THR A 53 7.96 7.60 -6.48
CA THR A 53 6.59 7.27 -6.91
C THR A 53 5.64 7.14 -5.72
N VAL A 54 6.10 6.53 -4.63
CA VAL A 54 5.32 6.40 -3.40
C VAL A 54 5.03 7.77 -2.80
N GLU A 55 6.06 8.61 -2.67
CA GLU A 55 5.93 9.97 -2.14
C GLU A 55 4.96 10.82 -3.00
N ASP A 56 5.13 10.82 -4.32
CA ASP A 56 4.26 11.57 -5.25
C ASP A 56 2.80 11.06 -5.18
N THR A 57 2.60 9.75 -5.00
CA THR A 57 1.26 9.15 -4.86
C THR A 57 0.62 9.54 -3.54
N LEU A 58 1.37 9.54 -2.44
CA LEU A 58 0.87 9.95 -1.13
C LEU A 58 0.46 11.42 -1.14
N GLN A 59 1.29 12.30 -1.68
CA GLN A 59 0.96 13.73 -1.82
C GLN A 59 -0.29 13.94 -2.69
N HIS A 60 -0.43 13.19 -3.78
CA HIS A 60 -1.62 13.28 -4.62
C HIS A 60 -2.89 12.81 -3.89
N LEU A 61 -2.80 11.72 -3.12
CA LEU A 61 -3.93 11.23 -2.32
C LEU A 61 -4.32 12.20 -1.22
N GLU A 62 -3.34 12.80 -0.53
CA GLU A 62 -3.57 13.80 0.51
C GLU A 62 -4.30 15.01 -0.07
N GLY A 63 -3.82 15.57 -1.19
CA GLY A 63 -4.49 16.69 -1.86
C GLY A 63 -5.92 16.35 -2.30
N ASN A 64 -6.14 15.16 -2.87
CA ASN A 64 -7.50 14.73 -3.24
C ASN A 64 -8.41 14.57 -2.03
N LEU A 65 -7.88 14.14 -0.88
CA LEU A 65 -8.65 13.98 0.35
C LEU A 65 -9.01 15.35 0.93
N GLU A 66 -8.08 16.31 0.93
CA GLU A 66 -8.33 17.69 1.34
C GLU A 66 -9.41 18.34 0.46
N ASP A 67 -9.28 18.21 -0.87
CA ASP A 67 -10.26 18.74 -1.84
C ASP A 67 -11.66 18.10 -1.64
N LEU A 68 -11.70 16.79 -1.42
CA LEU A 68 -12.94 16.08 -1.16
C LEU A 68 -13.58 16.54 0.15
N LEU A 69 -12.77 16.69 1.20
CA LEU A 69 -13.23 17.11 2.50
C LEU A 69 -13.74 18.56 2.47
N ASP A 70 -13.06 19.47 1.76
CA ASP A 70 -13.53 20.83 1.53
C ASP A 70 -14.88 20.85 0.79
N THR A 71 -15.01 20.01 -0.26
CA THR A 71 -16.25 19.87 -1.02
C THR A 71 -17.43 19.40 -0.16
N ILE A 72 -17.21 18.49 0.78
CA ILE A 72 -18.25 17.97 1.68
C ILE A 72 -18.60 18.99 2.77
N GLN A 73 -17.61 19.72 3.28
CA GLN A 73 -17.80 20.75 4.30
C GLN A 73 -18.39 22.05 3.72
N ASP A 74 -18.52 22.15 2.39
CA ASP A 74 -19.13 23.32 1.75
C ASP A 74 -20.52 23.59 2.39
N PRO A 75 -20.73 24.81 2.93
CA PRO A 75 -21.96 25.20 3.61
C PRO A 75 -23.25 24.96 2.82
N ARG A 76 -23.16 24.84 1.49
CA ARG A 76 -24.30 24.48 0.62
C ARG A 76 -24.88 23.09 0.93
N TRP A 77 -24.11 22.19 1.53
CA TRP A 77 -24.53 20.85 1.93
C TRP A 77 -24.98 20.75 3.39
N SER A 78 -24.69 21.75 4.23
CA SER A 78 -25.11 21.76 5.64
C SER A 78 -26.62 21.51 5.83
N PRO A 79 -27.54 22.09 5.03
CA PRO A 79 -28.97 21.82 5.18
C PRO A 79 -29.38 20.37 4.88
N LEU A 80 -28.57 19.63 4.11
CA LEU A 80 -28.80 18.22 3.77
C LEU A 80 -28.34 17.28 4.89
N VAL A 81 -27.23 17.66 5.57
CA VAL A 81 -26.63 16.92 6.69
C VAL A 81 -27.36 17.20 8.00
N ASP A 82 -27.76 18.45 8.25
CA ASP A 82 -28.52 18.87 9.45
C ASP A 82 -30.05 18.73 9.29
N SER A 83 -30.53 18.10 8.20
CA SER A 83 -31.96 17.96 8.00
C SER A 83 -32.58 17.09 9.10
N PRO A 84 -33.58 17.59 9.85
CA PRO A 84 -34.21 16.87 10.95
C PRO A 84 -34.90 15.56 10.51
N ALA A 85 -35.03 15.32 9.20
CA ALA A 85 -35.55 14.07 8.63
C ALA A 85 -34.65 12.84 8.86
N GLN A 86 -33.36 13.01 9.18
CA GLN A 86 -32.46 11.88 9.50
C GLN A 86 -32.58 11.40 10.96
N LYS A 87 -33.24 12.17 11.85
CA LYS A 87 -33.39 11.78 13.26
C LYS A 87 -34.57 10.83 13.52
N THR A 88 -35.31 10.44 12.47
CA THR A 88 -36.58 9.69 12.62
C THR A 88 -36.69 8.45 11.74
N LEU A 89 -35.63 8.05 11.04
CA LEU A 89 -35.61 6.76 10.34
C LEU A 89 -34.86 5.73 11.19
N ASP A 90 -35.43 5.43 12.35
CA ASP A 90 -35.09 4.21 13.08
C ASP A 90 -35.70 3.02 12.32
N VAL A 91 -34.99 2.58 11.27
CA VAL A 91 -35.36 1.44 10.41
C VAL A 91 -35.21 0.10 11.16
N LEU A 92 -34.81 0.14 12.43
CA LEU A 92 -34.66 -1.04 13.30
C LEU A 92 -35.72 -1.10 14.41
N GLU A 93 -36.90 -0.51 14.20
CA GLU A 93 -38.03 -0.79 15.08
C GLU A 93 -38.68 -2.13 14.71
N ASP A 94 -38.35 -3.18 15.49
CA ASP A 94 -38.97 -4.50 15.35
C ASP A 94 -40.50 -4.42 15.48
N PRO A 95 -41.29 -5.14 14.66
CA PRO A 95 -42.73 -5.10 14.75
C PRO A 95 -43.19 -5.67 16.11
N PRO A 96 -44.19 -5.06 16.78
CA PRO A 96 -44.68 -5.56 18.05
C PRO A 96 -45.26 -6.96 17.89
N TYR A 97 -44.75 -7.91 18.68
CA TYR A 97 -45.24 -9.27 18.77
C TYR A 97 -46.73 -9.28 19.14
N ARG A 98 -47.59 -9.80 18.25
CA ARG A 98 -48.98 -10.10 18.57
C ARG A 98 -49.15 -11.60 18.80
N PRO A 99 -49.48 -12.05 20.02
CA PRO A 99 -50.00 -13.40 20.24
C PRO A 99 -51.33 -13.53 19.47
N GLN A 100 -51.46 -14.58 18.66
CA GLN A 100 -52.74 -14.95 18.07
C GLN A 100 -53.47 -15.87 19.05
N GLU A 101 -54.63 -15.43 19.53
CA GLU A 101 -55.65 -16.28 20.17
C GLU A 101 -56.64 -16.81 19.13
#